data_AF-A0A7S2P8U2-F1
#
_entry.id   AF-A0A7S2P8U2-F1
#
_cell.length_a   1.000
_cell.length_b   1.000
_cell.length_c   1.000
_cell.angle_alpha   90.00
_cell.angle_beta   90.00
_cell.angle_gamma   90.00
#
_symmetry.space_group_name_H-M   'P 1'
#
loop_
_entity.id
_entity.type
_entity.pdbx_description
1 polymer ?
#
loop_
_entity_poly.entity_id
_entity_poly.type
_entity_poly.pdbx_seq_one_letter_code
_entity_poly.pdbx_strand_id
1 'polypeptide(L)'
;GLFDTTLRQSINDLLAKVECPPYEAKILDGFVDFRDLLLNSTLAIAAGASGTEPYGDLLYILMDLVDEYLVDPNPDDGLPLINEILIQTVTIAQSNESGTLIFPGDLFNTANNSTFENTSATTFEF
;
A
#
# COMPACT_ATOMS: atom_id res chain seq x y z
N GLY A 1 -10.60 17.65 -18.30
CA GLY A 1 -10.25 17.62 -19.74
C GLY A 1 -10.93 16.46 -20.43
N LEU A 2 -10.80 16.31 -21.76
CA LEU A 2 -11.50 15.31 -22.59
C LEU A 2 -11.40 13.86 -22.05
N PHE A 3 -10.25 13.50 -21.47
CA PHE A 3 -10.03 12.17 -20.89
C PHE A 3 -10.85 11.93 -19.61
N ASP A 4 -10.90 12.93 -18.72
CA ASP A 4 -11.61 12.86 -17.43
C ASP A 4 -13.13 12.94 -17.54
N THR A 5 -13.64 13.71 -18.50
CA THR A 5 -15.10 13.91 -18.63
C THR A 5 -15.75 12.92 -19.58
N THR A 6 -15.03 12.44 -20.59
CA THR A 6 -15.64 11.65 -21.66
C THR A 6 -15.22 10.19 -21.58
N LEU A 7 -13.91 9.94 -21.43
CA LEU A 7 -13.38 8.57 -21.43
C LEU A 7 -13.68 7.86 -20.11
N ARG A 8 -13.42 8.55 -18.97
CA ARG A 8 -13.79 8.05 -17.64
C ARG A 8 -15.29 7.78 -17.53
N GLN A 9 -16.12 8.71 -18.00
CA GLN A 9 -17.58 8.55 -17.97
C GLN A 9 -18.01 7.36 -18.83
N SER A 10 -17.50 7.25 -20.06
CA SER A 10 -17.86 6.16 -20.97
C SER A 10 -17.41 4.78 -20.45
N ILE A 11 -16.24 4.71 -19.81
CA ILE A 11 -15.77 3.48 -19.17
C ILE A 11 -16.63 3.14 -17.96
N ASN A 12 -16.94 4.10 -17.10
CA ASN A 12 -17.79 3.85 -15.93
C ASN A 12 -19.23 3.46 -16.35
N ASP A 13 -19.79 4.10 -17.38
CA ASP A 13 -21.10 3.76 -17.94
C ASP A 13 -21.12 2.36 -18.59
N LEU A 14 -19.97 1.92 -19.13
CA LEU A 14 -19.79 0.56 -19.63
C LEU A 14 -19.68 -0.43 -18.48
N LEU A 15 -18.86 -0.15 -17.47
CA LEU A 15 -18.69 -1.00 -16.29
C LEU A 15 -19.99 -1.13 -15.49
N ALA A 16 -20.79 -0.08 -15.40
CA ALA A 16 -22.11 -0.11 -14.75
C ALA A 16 -23.12 -1.03 -15.46
N LYS A 17 -22.87 -1.38 -16.73
CA LYS A 17 -23.71 -2.31 -17.52
C LYS A 17 -23.17 -3.74 -17.52
N VAL A 18 -21.97 -3.94 -16.97
CA VAL A 18 -21.40 -5.28 -16.82
C VAL A 18 -21.87 -5.84 -15.49
N GLU A 19 -22.71 -6.87 -15.54
CA GLU A 19 -22.90 -7.75 -14.39
C GLU A 19 -21.61 -8.54 -14.21
N CYS A 20 -20.73 -8.07 -13.32
CA CYS A 20 -19.62 -8.88 -12.84
C CYS A 20 -20.23 -9.99 -12.00
N PRO A 21 -20.17 -11.27 -12.43
CA PRO A 21 -20.66 -12.34 -11.58
C PRO A 21 -19.90 -12.28 -10.25
N PRO A 22 -20.57 -12.52 -9.12
CA PRO A 22 -19.87 -12.66 -7.86
C PRO A 22 -18.77 -13.71 -8.05
N TYR A 23 -17.54 -13.36 -7.68
CA TYR A 23 -16.46 -14.33 -7.70
C TYR A 23 -16.81 -15.42 -6.68
N GLU A 24 -17.12 -16.62 -7.18
CA GLU A 24 -17.31 -17.77 -6.32
C GLU A 24 -15.93 -18.33 -5.97
N ALA A 25 -15.48 -18.03 -4.76
CA ALA A 25 -14.26 -18.64 -4.23
C ALA A 25 -14.42 -20.15 -4.25
N LYS A 26 -13.56 -20.83 -5.03
CA LYS A 26 -13.47 -22.28 -4.95
C LYS A 26 -12.84 -22.62 -3.60
N ILE A 27 -13.63 -23.16 -2.68
CA ILE A 27 -13.12 -23.69 -1.43
C ILE A 27 -12.24 -24.89 -1.79
N LEU A 28 -10.93 -24.69 -1.72
CA LEU A 28 -9.93 -25.73 -1.92
C LEU A 28 -9.63 -26.33 -0.56
N ASP A 29 -9.88 -27.63 -0.41
CA ASP A 29 -9.60 -28.34 0.82
C ASP A 29 -8.10 -28.22 1.19
N GLY A 30 -7.82 -27.93 2.46
CA GLY A 30 -6.47 -27.71 2.97
C GLY A 30 -5.85 -26.34 2.70
N PHE A 31 -6.55 -25.39 2.06
CA PHE A 31 -6.06 -24.02 1.84
C PHE A 31 -6.91 -23.01 2.61
N VAL A 32 -6.24 -21.95 3.09
CA VAL A 32 -6.88 -20.81 3.75
C VAL A 32 -7.00 -19.67 2.75
N ASP A 33 -8.20 -19.12 2.58
CA ASP A 33 -8.41 -17.89 1.85
C ASP A 33 -7.93 -16.70 2.71
N PHE A 34 -6.99 -15.90 2.20
CA PHE A 34 -6.45 -14.78 2.97
C PHE A 34 -7.47 -13.69 3.24
N ARG A 35 -8.52 -13.56 2.43
CA ARG A 35 -9.60 -12.60 2.69
C ARG A 35 -10.39 -13.02 3.92
N ASP A 36 -10.66 -14.32 4.06
CA ASP A 36 -11.27 -14.91 5.25
C ASP A 36 -10.34 -14.88 6.48
N LEU A 37 -9.03 -14.81 6.25
CA LEU A 37 -8.03 -14.75 7.31
C LEU A 37 -7.81 -13.35 7.88
N LEU A 38 -7.75 -12.34 7.00
CA LEU A 38 -7.27 -11.00 7.32
C LEU A 38 -8.41 -9.98 7.42
N LEU A 39 -9.59 -10.28 6.86
CA LEU A 39 -10.77 -9.44 6.97
C LEU A 39 -11.77 -10.07 7.94
N ASN A 40 -12.58 -9.24 8.59
CA ASN A 40 -13.74 -9.74 9.29
C ASN A 40 -14.74 -10.38 8.30
N SER A 41 -15.62 -11.27 8.80
CA SER A 41 -16.56 -12.02 7.96
C SER A 41 -17.38 -11.16 6.99
N THR A 42 -17.80 -9.96 7.42
CA THR A 42 -18.62 -9.06 6.58
C THR A 42 -17.83 -8.55 5.38
N LEU A 43 -16.60 -8.08 5.61
CA LEU A 43 -15.71 -7.57 4.56
C LEU A 43 -15.18 -8.70 3.67
N ALA A 44 -14.92 -9.87 4.24
CA ALA A 44 -14.50 -11.06 3.50
C ALA A 44 -15.56 -11.48 2.47
N ILE A 45 -16.84 -11.54 2.88
CA ILE A 45 -17.96 -11.84 1.98
C ILE A 45 -18.09 -10.76 0.90
N ALA A 46 -17.99 -9.48 1.26
CA ALA A 46 -18.04 -8.38 0.30
C ALA A 46 -16.88 -8.45 -0.74
N ALA A 47 -15.73 -8.98 -0.33
CA ALA A 47 -14.57 -9.23 -1.19
C ALA A 47 -14.66 -10.55 -1.97
N GLY A 48 -15.78 -11.28 -1.90
CA GLY A 48 -16.00 -12.55 -2.61
C GLY A 48 -15.30 -13.76 -1.98
N ALA A 49 -15.04 -13.70 -0.68
CA ALA A 49 -14.58 -14.84 0.12
C ALA A 49 -15.76 -15.55 0.79
N SER A 50 -15.48 -16.58 1.59
CA SER A 50 -16.54 -17.41 2.19
C SER A 50 -17.14 -16.80 3.46
N GLY A 51 -16.47 -15.84 4.08
CA GLY A 51 -16.79 -15.31 5.41
C GLY A 51 -16.49 -16.30 6.54
N THR A 52 -15.78 -17.40 6.24
CA THR A 52 -15.35 -18.34 7.28
C THR A 52 -14.22 -17.68 8.05
N GLU A 53 -14.30 -17.62 9.36
CA GLU A 53 -13.25 -17.04 10.21
C GLU A 53 -12.37 -18.20 10.71
N PRO A 54 -11.44 -18.75 9.89
CA PRO A 54 -10.79 -20.04 10.15
C PRO A 54 -9.98 -20.07 11.45
N TYR A 55 -9.60 -18.90 11.97
CA TYR A 55 -8.91 -18.72 13.25
C TYR A 55 -9.65 -17.75 14.18
N GLY A 56 -10.96 -17.56 13.98
CA GLY A 56 -11.74 -16.57 14.69
C GLY A 56 -11.26 -15.15 14.39
N ASP A 57 -11.18 -14.32 15.41
CA ASP A 57 -10.95 -12.88 15.30
C ASP A 57 -9.49 -12.44 15.35
N LEU A 58 -8.59 -13.31 15.80
CA LEU A 58 -7.20 -12.96 16.08
C LEU A 58 -6.47 -12.30 14.90
N LEU A 59 -6.58 -12.89 13.70
CA LEU A 59 -5.78 -12.46 12.56
C LEU A 59 -6.34 -11.22 11.87
N TYR A 60 -7.66 -11.04 11.85
CA TYR A 60 -8.22 -9.78 11.37
C TYR A 60 -7.95 -8.65 12.36
N ILE A 61 -7.99 -8.87 13.69
CA ILE A 61 -7.64 -7.84 14.67
C ILE A 61 -6.18 -7.40 14.50
N LEU A 62 -5.28 -8.35 14.24
CA LEU A 62 -3.89 -8.02 13.96
C LEU A 62 -3.74 -7.22 12.67
N MET A 63 -4.48 -7.57 11.61
CA MET A 63 -4.48 -6.83 10.36
C MET A 63 -5.07 -5.42 10.54
N ASP A 64 -6.14 -5.28 11.31
CA ASP A 64 -6.79 -4.00 11.63
C ASP A 64 -5.80 -3.05 12.33
N LEU A 65 -4.97 -3.58 13.24
CA LEU A 65 -3.89 -2.83 13.88
C LEU A 65 -2.81 -2.39 12.89
N VAL A 66 -2.49 -3.25 11.92
CA VAL A 66 -1.53 -2.92 10.86
C VAL A 66 -2.09 -1.83 9.97
N ASP A 67 -3.36 -1.91 9.59
CA ASP A 67 -4.03 -0.89 8.80
C ASP A 67 -4.11 0.44 9.57
N GLU A 68 -4.48 0.41 10.86
CA GLU A 68 -4.56 1.59 11.74
C GLU A 68 -3.22 2.33 11.84
N TYR A 69 -2.09 1.62 11.96
CA TYR A 69 -0.80 2.29 12.13
C TYR A 69 -0.02 2.55 10.85
N LEU A 70 -0.24 1.75 9.80
CA LEU A 70 0.56 1.84 8.59
C LEU A 70 -0.16 2.55 7.45
N VAL A 71 -1.46 2.35 7.33
CA VAL A 71 -2.22 2.70 6.13
C VAL A 71 -3.19 3.85 6.40
N ASP A 72 -3.78 3.89 7.60
CA ASP A 72 -4.78 4.88 7.93
C ASP A 72 -4.21 6.29 7.87
N PRO A 73 -4.93 7.20 7.20
CA PRO A 73 -4.49 8.58 7.05
C PRO A 73 -4.59 9.31 8.38
N ASN A 74 -3.56 10.09 8.71
CA ASN A 74 -3.63 11.03 9.81
C ASN A 74 -4.78 12.04 9.52
N PRO A 75 -5.69 12.28 10.48
CA PRO A 75 -6.79 13.22 10.31
C PRO A 75 -6.36 14.67 10.01
N ASP A 76 -5.13 15.06 10.33
CA ASP A 76 -4.64 16.43 10.17
C ASP A 76 -4.15 16.75 8.74
N ASP A 77 -3.44 15.83 8.09
CA ASP A 77 -2.82 16.05 6.77
C ASP A 77 -3.23 15.03 5.69
N GLY A 78 -3.94 13.96 6.07
CA GLY A 78 -4.38 12.90 5.17
C GLY A 78 -3.27 11.95 4.72
N LEU A 79 -2.07 12.04 5.29
CA LEU A 79 -0.94 11.16 4.96
C LEU A 79 -0.95 9.91 5.85
N PRO A 80 -0.46 8.75 5.36
CA PRO A 80 -0.41 7.53 6.18
C PRO A 80 0.43 7.72 7.45
N LEU A 81 -0.07 7.20 8.58
CA LEU A 81 0.58 7.31 9.90
C LEU A 81 2.01 6.73 9.94
N ILE A 82 2.35 5.79 9.05
CA ILE A 82 3.72 5.25 8.94
C ILE A 82 4.76 6.33 8.66
N ASN A 83 4.36 7.43 8.00
CA ASN A 83 5.27 8.53 7.72
C ASN A 83 5.82 9.10 9.03
N GLU A 84 4.98 9.36 10.01
CA GLU A 84 5.39 9.87 11.32
C GLU A 84 6.05 8.80 12.19
N ILE A 85 5.44 7.62 12.28
CA ILE A 85 5.88 6.57 13.22
C ILE A 85 7.26 6.03 12.82
N LEU A 86 7.47 5.75 11.54
CA LEU A 86 8.66 5.04 11.07
C LEU A 86 9.55 5.91 10.18
N ILE A 87 8.99 6.52 9.11
CA ILE A 87 9.82 7.18 8.08
C ILE A 87 10.54 8.39 8.67
N GLN A 88 9.85 9.28 9.37
CA GLN A 88 10.44 10.44 10.04
C GLN A 88 11.46 10.02 11.09
N THR A 89 11.10 9.06 11.96
CA THR A 89 12.01 8.55 13.00
C THR A 89 13.31 8.00 12.41
N VAL A 90 13.21 7.18 11.36
CA VAL A 90 14.38 6.55 10.71
C VAL A 90 15.20 7.59 9.95
N THR A 91 14.57 8.51 9.22
CA THR A 91 15.27 9.56 8.47
C THR A 91 15.97 10.54 9.40
N ILE A 92 15.32 11.02 10.47
CA ILE A 92 15.97 11.86 11.49
C ILE A 92 17.15 11.13 12.13
N ALA A 93 17.00 9.84 12.48
CA ALA A 93 18.09 9.08 13.06
C ALA A 93 19.29 8.91 12.10
N GLN A 94 19.04 8.95 10.79
CA GLN A 94 20.02 8.68 9.75
C GLN A 94 20.69 9.94 9.20
N SER A 95 19.92 11.02 9.00
CA SER A 95 20.35 12.26 8.34
C SER A 95 20.23 13.51 9.22
N ASN A 96 19.65 13.40 10.43
CA ASN A 96 19.19 14.51 11.26
C ASN A 96 18.05 15.34 10.66
N GLU A 97 17.48 14.92 9.53
CA GLU A 97 16.40 15.63 8.85
C GLU A 97 15.25 14.68 8.51
N SER A 98 14.02 15.12 8.78
CA SER A 98 12.80 14.37 8.49
C SER A 98 12.59 14.27 6.98
N GLY A 99 12.36 13.05 6.49
CA GLY A 99 12.14 12.80 5.07
C GLY A 99 13.42 12.79 4.23
N THR A 100 14.59 12.90 4.87
CA THR A 100 15.88 12.91 4.17
C THR A 100 16.62 11.59 4.35
N LEU A 101 16.99 10.93 3.25
CA LEU A 101 17.88 9.76 3.25
C LEU A 101 19.24 10.08 2.64
N ILE A 102 20.31 9.82 3.40
CA ILE A 102 21.69 10.00 2.98
C ILE A 102 22.32 8.65 2.62
N PHE A 103 22.64 8.43 1.35
CA PHE A 103 23.41 7.25 0.96
C PHE A 103 24.89 7.61 0.80
N PRO A 104 25.79 6.96 1.56
CA PRO A 104 27.21 7.18 1.39
C PRO A 104 27.70 6.51 0.10
N GLY A 105 28.11 7.33 -0.87
CA GLY A 105 28.63 6.88 -2.16
C GLY A 105 27.68 7.14 -3.33
N ASP A 106 28.09 6.71 -4.52
CA ASP A 106 27.31 6.84 -5.74
C ASP A 106 26.35 5.65 -5.89
N LEU A 107 25.05 5.91 -5.78
CA LEU A 107 24.00 4.89 -5.96
C LEU A 107 23.76 4.53 -7.42
N PHE A 108 24.06 5.45 -8.35
CA PHE A 108 23.74 5.30 -9.76
C PHE A 108 25.02 5.31 -10.59
N ASN A 109 25.70 4.16 -10.67
CA ASN A 109 26.78 3.97 -11.62
C ASN A 109 26.21 3.89 -13.05
N THR A 110 26.10 5.03 -13.72
CA THR A 110 25.76 5.08 -15.13
C THR A 110 27.03 4.77 -15.91
N ALA A 111 27.10 3.59 -16.54
CA ALA A 111 28.28 3.04 -17.23
C ALA A 111 28.72 3.79 -18.51
N ASN A 112 28.47 5.09 -18.58
CA ASN A 112 28.95 5.97 -19.63
C ASN A 112 29.99 6.89 -19.00
N ASN A 113 31.22 6.84 -19.54
CA ASN A 113 32.49 7.39 -19.07
C ASN A 113 32.54 8.92 -18.83
N SER A 114 31.60 9.45 -18.06
CA SER A 114 31.57 10.80 -17.53
C SER A 114 31.92 10.69 -16.05
N THR A 115 33.20 10.89 -15.74
CA THR A 115 33.67 10.98 -14.35
C THR A 115 32.97 12.13 -13.64
N PHE A 116 31.91 11.82 -12.90
CA PHE A 116 31.44 12.67 -11.82
C PHE A 116 32.32 12.35 -10.62
N GLU A 117 33.41 13.09 -10.46
CA GLU A 117 34.01 13.21 -9.12
C GLU A 117 33.02 13.96 -8.25
N ASN A 118 32.18 13.22 -7.54
CA ASN A 118 31.53 13.77 -6.38
C ASN A 118 31.51 12.72 -5.27
N THR A 119 32.48 12.84 -4.36
CA THR A 119 32.46 12.20 -3.04
C THR A 119 31.38 12.77 -2.12
N SER A 120 30.28 13.28 -2.68
CA SER A 120 29.15 13.79 -1.92
C SER A 120 28.11 12.70 -1.76
N ALA A 121 27.61 12.58 -0.54
CA ALA A 121 26.39 11.84 -0.23
C ALA A 121 25.30 12.14 -1.25
N THR A 122 24.59 11.10 -1.71
CA THR A 122 23.36 11.30 -2.48
C THR A 122 22.22 11.48 -1.48
N THR A 123 21.60 12.65 -1.51
CA THR A 123 20.46 13.04 -0.66
C THR A 123 19.17 12.89 -1.45
N PHE A 124 18.19 12.18 -0.87
CA PHE A 124 16.81 12.16 -1.37
C PHE A 124 15.89 12.80 -0.33
N GLU A 125 14.98 13.64 -0.81
CA GLU A 125 13.92 14.28 -0.03
C GLU A 125 12.57 13.75 -0.55
N PHE A 126 11.65 13.41 0.37
CA PHE A 126 10.31 12.88 0.09
C PHE A 126 9.22 13.88 0.44
#